data_AF-A0A224XNC9-F1
#
_entry.id   AF-A0A224XNC9-F1
#
_cell.length_a   1.000
_cell.length_b   1.000
_cell.length_c   1.000
_cell.angle_alpha   90.00
_cell.angle_beta   90.00
_cell.angle_gamma   90.00
#
_symmetry.space_group_name_H-M   'P 1'
#
loop_
_entity.id
_entity.type
_entity.pdbx_description
1 polymer ?
#
loop_
_entity_poly.entity_id
_entity_poly.type
_entity_poly.pdbx_seq_one_letter_code
_entity_poly.pdbx_strand_id
1 'polypeptide(L)'
;MRACFLGAIFSWGIFIAVLAPDSYTVFGWYMCVLSFFHYSEFLAISVTNPTTLTIDSYILDHSLDYKIAAATSWVEFFIERWFVPDMKTYRRIAAIGLFLCVGGEILRKLAMYTAGRNFTHTVRYKKVRQKRALHSALNFCFSF
;
A
#
# COMPACT_ATOMS: atom_id res chain seq x y z
N MET A 1 -8.52 -10.58 12.46
CA MET A 1 -9.04 -9.37 13.14
C MET A 1 -8.73 -8.08 12.39
N ARG A 2 -7.48 -7.79 11.99
CA ARG A 2 -7.11 -6.54 11.28
C ARG A 2 -7.80 -6.36 9.91
N ALA A 3 -7.87 -7.41 9.08
CA ALA A 3 -8.58 -7.36 7.80
C ALA A 3 -10.09 -7.08 7.96
N CYS A 4 -10.73 -7.62 9.01
CA CYS A 4 -12.12 -7.32 9.36
C CYS A 4 -12.29 -5.84 9.72
N PHE A 5 -11.34 -5.24 10.43
CA PHE A 5 -11.35 -3.82 10.77
C PHE A 5 -11.26 -2.93 9.52
N LEU A 6 -10.37 -3.24 8.57
CA LEU A 6 -10.33 -2.52 7.30
C LEU A 6 -11.61 -2.70 6.49
N GLY A 7 -12.19 -3.91 6.47
CA GLY A 7 -13.49 -4.16 5.83
C GLY A 7 -14.63 -3.36 6.47
N ALA A 8 -14.61 -3.18 7.79
CA ALA A 8 -15.57 -2.34 8.49
C ALA A 8 -15.39 -0.86 8.15
N ILE A 9 -14.14 -0.36 8.09
CA ILE A 9 -13.85 1.02 7.66
C ILE A 9 -14.30 1.25 6.21
N PHE A 10 -14.05 0.30 5.32
CA PHE A 10 -14.49 0.36 3.93
C PHE A 10 -16.02 0.41 3.83
N SER A 11 -16.71 -0.44 4.59
CA SER A 11 -18.18 -0.47 4.63
C SER A 11 -18.76 0.84 5.19
N TRP A 12 -18.14 1.40 6.22
CA TRP A 12 -18.49 2.71 6.78
C TRP A 12 -18.24 3.85 5.79
N GLY A 13 -17.14 3.77 5.03
CA GLY A 13 -16.82 4.70 3.94
C GLY A 13 -17.88 4.70 2.85
N ILE A 14 -18.34 3.52 2.41
CA ILE A 14 -19.43 3.39 1.42
C ILE A 14 -20.73 3.96 1.96
N PHE A 15 -21.07 3.64 3.21
CA PHE A 15 -22.26 4.17 3.87
C PHE A 15 -22.27 5.71 3.84
N ILE A 16 -21.15 6.35 4.20
CA ILE A 16 -20.99 7.80 4.13
C ILE A 16 -21.04 8.31 2.67
N ALA A 17 -20.38 7.62 1.74
CA ALA A 17 -20.33 8.05 0.34
C ALA A 17 -21.71 8.06 -0.34
N VAL A 18 -22.61 7.15 0.05
CA VAL A 18 -23.93 6.97 -0.57
C VAL A 18 -25.05 7.70 0.17
N LEU A 19 -25.03 7.70 1.52
CA LEU A 19 -26.15 8.18 2.33
C LEU A 19 -25.89 9.53 3.01
N ALA A 20 -24.64 10.00 3.09
CA ALA A 20 -24.34 11.27 3.75
C ALA A 20 -24.57 12.46 2.81
N PRO A 21 -24.79 13.67 3.36
CA PRO A 21 -24.87 14.92 2.60
C PRO A 21 -23.65 15.13 1.70
N ASP A 22 -23.82 15.85 0.58
CA ASP A 22 -22.79 16.05 -0.45
C ASP A 22 -21.42 16.42 0.11
N SER A 23 -21.34 17.24 1.16
CA SER A 23 -20.09 17.66 1.78
C SER A 23 -19.29 16.53 2.44
N TYR A 24 -19.93 15.42 2.83
CA TYR A 24 -19.29 14.25 3.45
C TYR A 24 -18.99 13.13 2.45
N THR A 25 -19.61 13.15 1.27
CA THR A 25 -19.43 12.10 0.26
C THR A 25 -17.95 11.94 -0.14
N VAL A 26 -17.22 13.06 -0.24
CA VAL A 26 -15.77 13.08 -0.54
C VAL A 26 -14.96 12.34 0.54
N PHE A 27 -15.32 12.50 1.81
CA PHE A 27 -14.69 11.78 2.92
C PHE A 27 -14.98 10.28 2.86
N GLY A 28 -16.20 9.91 2.50
CA GLY A 28 -16.59 8.51 2.29
C GLY A 28 -15.72 7.83 1.22
N TRP A 29 -15.56 8.48 0.06
CA TRP A 29 -14.69 7.98 -1.01
C TRP A 29 -13.21 7.88 -0.61
N TYR A 30 -12.70 8.87 0.14
CA TYR A 30 -11.34 8.83 0.70
C TYR A 30 -11.14 7.60 1.60
N MET A 31 -12.08 7.35 2.52
CA MET A 31 -12.02 6.19 3.43
C MET A 31 -12.08 4.85 2.68
N CYS A 32 -12.86 4.79 1.59
CA CYS A 32 -12.93 3.61 0.73
C CYS A 32 -11.59 3.34 0.05
N VAL A 33 -10.99 4.35 -0.60
CA VAL A 33 -9.70 4.22 -1.30
C VAL A 33 -8.60 3.84 -0.32
N LEU A 34 -8.52 4.49 0.83
CA LEU A 34 -7.50 4.20 1.84
C LEU A 34 -7.59 2.75 2.33
N SER A 35 -8.80 2.28 2.65
CA SER A 35 -9.02 0.91 3.14
C SER A 35 -8.73 -0.12 2.04
N PHE A 36 -9.15 0.15 0.81
CA PHE A 36 -8.89 -0.72 -0.33
C PHE A 36 -7.40 -0.80 -0.65
N PHE A 37 -6.68 0.32 -0.63
CA PHE A 37 -5.24 0.39 -0.87
C PHE A 37 -4.45 -0.53 0.07
N HIS A 38 -4.74 -0.46 1.38
CA HIS A 38 -4.08 -1.27 2.40
C HIS A 38 -4.46 -2.75 2.31
N TYR A 39 -5.74 -3.04 2.03
CA TYR A 39 -6.19 -4.42 1.84
C TYR A 39 -5.56 -5.06 0.60
N SER A 40 -5.53 -4.35 -0.52
CA SER A 40 -4.98 -4.84 -1.79
C SER A 40 -3.46 -4.97 -1.74
N GLU A 41 -2.75 -4.12 -0.99
CA GLU A 41 -1.32 -4.29 -0.72
C GLU A 41 -1.04 -5.57 0.07
N PHE A 42 -1.79 -5.82 1.14
CA PHE A 42 -1.68 -7.07 1.90
C PHE A 42 -1.92 -8.30 1.02
N LEU A 43 -2.96 -8.25 0.18
CA LEU A 43 -3.26 -9.32 -0.75
C LEU A 43 -2.13 -9.52 -1.77
N ALA A 44 -1.62 -8.44 -2.37
CA ALA A 44 -0.53 -8.52 -3.35
C ALA A 44 0.76 -9.12 -2.75
N ILE A 45 1.11 -8.76 -1.51
CA ILE A 45 2.27 -9.36 -0.81
C ILE A 45 2.00 -10.84 -0.52
N SER A 46 0.80 -11.19 -0.07
CA SER A 46 0.43 -12.59 0.20
C SER A 46 0.52 -13.49 -1.03
N VAL A 47 0.20 -12.97 -2.22
CA VAL A 47 0.25 -13.71 -3.49
C VAL A 47 1.68 -13.79 -4.04
N THR A 48 2.49 -12.74 -3.89
CA THR A 48 3.84 -12.67 -4.49
C THR A 48 4.93 -13.34 -3.63
N ASN A 49 4.89 -13.20 -2.31
CA ASN A 49 5.88 -13.80 -1.39
C ASN A 49 5.25 -14.20 -0.04
N PRO A 50 4.54 -15.34 0.04
CA PRO A 50 3.86 -15.79 1.26
C PRO A 50 4.82 -16.14 2.41
N THR A 51 6.10 -16.40 2.14
CA THR A 51 7.10 -16.80 3.16
C THR A 51 7.66 -15.65 3.99
N THR A 52 7.50 -14.40 3.55
CA THR A 52 7.88 -13.19 4.30
C THR A 52 6.71 -12.56 5.05
N LEU A 53 5.54 -13.20 5.03
CA LEU A 53 4.31 -12.63 5.56
C LEU A 53 4.17 -12.94 7.06
N THR A 54 4.93 -12.26 7.90
CA THR A 54 4.65 -12.18 9.34
C THR A 54 3.51 -11.20 9.60
N ILE A 55 2.62 -11.52 10.54
CA ILE A 55 1.47 -10.66 10.93
C ILE A 55 1.94 -9.25 11.37
N ASP A 56 3.18 -9.13 11.85
CA ASP A 56 3.85 -7.87 12.19
C ASP A 56 4.32 -7.05 10.97
N SER A 57 4.37 -7.62 9.77
CA SER A 57 4.68 -6.91 8.52
C SER A 57 3.45 -6.26 7.89
N TYR A 58 2.33 -6.18 8.63
CA TYR A 58 1.29 -5.22 8.27
C TYR A 58 1.95 -3.84 8.31
N ILE A 59 2.16 -3.22 7.14
CA ILE A 59 2.82 -1.90 6.98
C ILE A 59 2.17 -0.81 7.86
N LEU A 60 0.96 -1.07 8.36
CA LEU A 60 0.26 -0.25 9.34
C LEU A 60 0.86 -0.22 10.76
N ASP A 61 1.70 -1.20 11.16
CA ASP A 61 2.09 -1.37 12.58
C ASP A 61 3.45 -0.75 12.97
N HIS A 62 4.26 -0.26 12.02
CA HIS A 62 5.63 0.15 12.34
C HIS A 62 5.94 1.65 12.36
N SER A 63 4.98 2.53 12.06
CA SER A 63 5.21 3.98 12.21
C SER A 63 4.02 4.64 12.87
N LEU A 64 4.19 5.02 14.14
CA LEU A 64 3.28 5.92 14.83
C LEU A 64 3.06 7.21 14.01
N ASP A 65 4.09 7.67 13.31
CA ASP A 65 4.03 8.86 12.45
C ASP A 65 3.02 8.70 11.31
N TYR A 66 2.90 7.51 10.72
CA TYR A 66 1.87 7.24 9.70
C TYR A 66 0.46 7.35 10.28
N LYS A 67 0.24 6.79 11.48
CA LYS A 67 -1.07 6.86 12.15
C LYS A 67 -1.42 8.29 12.53
N ILE A 68 -0.42 9.07 12.98
CA ILE A 68 -0.57 10.49 13.28
C ILE A 68 -0.89 11.26 11.99
N ALA A 69 -0.16 11.04 10.90
CA ALA A 69 -0.40 11.72 9.62
C ALA A 69 -1.81 11.43 9.06
N ALA A 70 -2.27 10.18 9.19
CA ALA A 70 -3.65 9.83 8.82
C ALA A 70 -4.66 10.55 9.72
N ALA A 71 -4.46 10.54 11.03
CA ALA A 71 -5.35 11.24 11.98
C ALA A 71 -5.37 12.77 11.74
N THR A 72 -4.21 13.39 11.47
CA THR A 72 -4.14 14.82 11.16
C THR A 72 -4.87 15.15 9.87
N SER A 73 -4.81 14.27 8.85
CA SER A 73 -5.58 14.48 7.61
C SER A 73 -7.10 14.45 7.85
N TRP A 74 -7.57 13.64 8.81
CA TRP A 74 -8.98 13.60 9.18
C TRP A 74 -9.36 14.88 9.92
N VAL A 75 -8.54 15.31 10.87
CA VAL A 75 -8.74 16.55 11.63
C VAL A 75 -8.77 17.76 10.70
N GLU A 76 -7.83 17.86 9.77
CA GLU A 76 -7.79 18.89 8.73
C GLU A 76 -9.09 18.91 7.91
N PHE A 77 -9.56 17.74 7.44
CA PHE A 77 -10.81 17.64 6.70
C PHE A 77 -12.02 18.19 7.49
N PHE A 78 -12.13 17.86 8.78
CA PHE A 78 -13.23 18.34 9.63
C PHE A 78 -13.12 19.84 9.94
N ILE A 79 -11.90 20.35 10.17
CA ILE A 79 -11.65 21.78 10.38
C ILE A 79 -12.00 22.57 9.12
N GLU A 80 -11.49 22.19 7.95
CA GLU A 80 -11.82 22.84 6.67
C GLU A 80 -13.33 22.87 6.43
N ARG A 81 -14.02 21.77 6.73
CA ARG A 81 -15.47 21.68 6.57
C ARG A 81 -16.23 22.60 7.53
N TRP A 82 -15.74 22.76 8.75
CA TRP A 82 -16.36 23.63 9.74
C TRP A 82 -16.21 25.11 9.39
N PHE A 83 -15.03 25.51 8.90
CA PHE A 83 -14.73 26.90 8.58
C PHE A 83 -15.16 27.31 7.15
N VAL A 84 -15.10 26.40 6.16
CA VAL A 84 -15.36 26.72 4.74
C VAL A 84 -16.12 25.56 4.05
N PRO A 85 -17.42 25.37 4.34
CA PRO A 85 -18.22 24.28 3.77
C PRO A 85 -18.32 24.34 2.23
N ASP A 86 -18.26 25.53 1.63
CA ASP A 86 -18.38 25.74 0.18
C ASP A 86 -17.16 25.31 -0.63
N MET A 87 -15.98 25.17 -0.02
CA MET A 87 -14.76 24.78 -0.75
C MET A 87 -14.78 23.31 -1.19
N LYS A 88 -15.59 22.45 -0.53
CA LYS A 88 -15.75 21.03 -0.87
C LYS A 88 -16.72 20.78 -2.04
N THR A 89 -17.37 21.82 -2.56
CA THR A 89 -18.36 21.71 -3.67
C THR A 89 -17.71 21.36 -5.02
N TYR A 90 -16.38 21.45 -5.14
CA TYR A 90 -15.64 21.04 -6.35
C TYR A 90 -15.48 19.51 -6.46
N ARG A 91 -16.61 18.80 -6.62
CA ARG A 91 -16.64 17.34 -6.90
C ARG A 91 -15.74 16.94 -8.07
N ARG A 92 -15.50 17.85 -9.03
CA ARG A 92 -14.59 17.61 -10.17
C ARG A 92 -13.14 17.40 -9.73
N ILE A 93 -12.65 18.19 -8.78
CA ILE A 93 -11.28 18.06 -8.26
C ILE A 93 -11.16 16.76 -7.46
N ALA A 94 -12.14 16.46 -6.62
CA ALA A 94 -12.20 15.20 -5.88
C ALA A 94 -12.25 13.98 -6.82
N ALA A 95 -12.99 14.07 -7.93
CA ALA A 95 -13.06 13.01 -8.94
C ALA A 95 -11.70 12.79 -9.63
N ILE A 96 -11.00 13.86 -10.01
CA ILE A 96 -9.64 13.75 -10.59
C ILE A 96 -8.68 13.10 -9.59
N GLY A 97 -8.72 13.52 -8.32
CA GLY A 97 -7.93 12.90 -7.26
C GLY A 97 -8.24 11.41 -7.10
N LEU A 98 -9.52 11.03 -7.14
CA LEU A 98 -9.95 9.63 -7.10
C LEU A 98 -9.38 8.82 -8.29
N PHE A 99 -9.48 9.35 -9.51
CA PHE A 99 -8.92 8.69 -10.69
C PHE A 99 -7.39 8.53 -10.59
N LEU A 100 -6.68 9.55 -10.10
CA LEU A 100 -5.23 9.48 -9.88
C LEU A 100 -4.86 8.44 -8.82
N CYS A 101 -5.61 8.36 -7.71
CA CYS A 101 -5.40 7.35 -6.68
C CYS A 101 -5.61 5.94 -7.22
N VAL A 102 -6.70 5.69 -7.96
CA VAL A 102 -6.99 4.38 -8.56
C VAL A 102 -5.93 4.01 -9.61
N GLY A 103 -5.53 4.95 -10.46
CA GLY A 103 -4.49 4.73 -11.47
C GLY A 103 -3.12 4.42 -10.85
N GLY A 104 -2.72 5.20 -9.84
CA GLY A 104 -1.48 4.97 -9.09
C GLY A 104 -1.49 3.64 -8.32
N GLU A 105 -2.65 3.26 -7.79
CA GLU A 105 -2.86 1.96 -7.17
C GLU A 105 -2.65 0.81 -8.16
N ILE A 106 -3.28 0.86 -9.34
CA ILE A 106 -3.10 -0.17 -10.38
C ILE A 106 -1.62 -0.26 -10.77
N LEU A 107 -0.97 0.88 -11.03
CA LEU A 107 0.45 0.92 -11.37
C LEU A 107 1.33 0.28 -10.30
N ARG A 108 1.07 0.56 -9.01
CA ARG A 108 1.80 -0.04 -7.88
C ARG A 108 1.63 -1.55 -7.86
N LYS A 109 0.40 -2.07 -8.04
CA LYS A 109 0.13 -3.51 -8.01
C LYS A 109 0.71 -4.23 -9.23
N LEU A 110 0.67 -3.60 -10.41
CA LEU A 110 1.37 -4.09 -11.60
C LEU A 110 2.87 -4.16 -11.37
N ALA A 111 3.47 -3.15 -10.73
CA ALA A 111 4.89 -3.17 -10.37
C ALA A 111 5.23 -4.30 -9.37
N MET A 112 4.40 -4.51 -8.34
CA MET A 112 4.56 -5.62 -7.39
C MET A 112 4.44 -6.98 -8.08
N TYR A 113 3.47 -7.15 -8.98
CA TYR A 113 3.26 -8.38 -9.73
C TYR A 113 4.39 -8.64 -10.74
N THR A 114 4.81 -7.61 -11.49
CA THR A 114 5.93 -7.67 -12.45
C THR A 114 7.24 -7.99 -11.75
N ALA A 115 7.45 -7.44 -10.55
CA ALA A 115 8.62 -7.73 -9.75
C ALA A 115 8.56 -9.12 -9.09
N GLY A 116 7.37 -9.72 -8.90
CA GLY A 116 7.15 -11.14 -8.59
C GLY A 116 8.15 -11.74 -7.58
N ARG A 117 8.87 -12.80 -7.99
CA ARG A 117 9.97 -13.44 -7.23
C ARG A 117 11.31 -12.70 -7.28
N ASN A 118 11.41 -11.61 -8.05
CA ASN A 118 12.61 -10.80 -8.18
C ASN A 118 12.66 -9.64 -7.17
N PHE A 119 11.62 -9.46 -6.34
CA PHE A 119 11.65 -8.60 -5.16
C PHE A 119 12.51 -9.24 -4.06
N THR A 120 13.82 -9.27 -4.30
CA THR A 120 14.75 -9.33 -3.18
C THR A 120 14.65 -7.95 -2.53
N HIS A 121 14.28 -7.86 -1.25
CA HIS A 121 14.31 -6.63 -0.42
C HIS A 121 15.76 -6.17 -0.14
N THR A 122 16.63 -6.35 -1.13
CA THR A 122 18.06 -6.12 -1.10
C THR A 122 18.42 -5.77 -2.54
N VAL A 123 18.89 -4.55 -2.79
CA VAL A 123 19.77 -4.32 -3.94
C VAL A 123 20.92 -5.31 -3.73
N ARG A 124 20.88 -6.44 -4.44
CA ARG A 124 21.94 -7.45 -4.35
C ARG A 124 23.19 -6.84 -4.98
N TYR A 125 23.97 -6.15 -4.16
CA TYR A 125 25.34 -5.72 -4.47
C TYR A 125 26.33 -6.89 -4.55
N LYS A 126 25.88 -8.14 -4.36
CA LYS A 126 26.74 -9.31 -4.57
C LYS A 126 26.43 -9.98 -5.88
N LYS A 127 27.28 -9.68 -6.86
CA LYS A 127 27.73 -10.65 -7.86
C LYS A 127 28.16 -11.90 -7.08
N VAL A 128 27.33 -12.94 -7.04
CA VAL A 128 27.78 -14.27 -6.64
C VAL A 128 28.69 -14.76 -7.76
N ARG A 129 29.93 -14.27 -7.73
CA ARG A 129 31.01 -14.87 -8.49
C ARG A 129 31.23 -16.23 -7.83
N GLN A 130 30.66 -17.22 -8.48
CA GLN A 130 30.95 -18.64 -8.41
C GLN A 130 32.47 -18.88 -8.29
N LYS A 131 33.02 -18.71 -7.08
CA LYS A 131 34.46 -18.88 -6.75
C LYS A 131 34.72 -20.19 -6.00
N ARG A 132 33.81 -21.16 -6.05
CA ARG A 132 33.99 -22.47 -5.38
C ARG A 132 34.08 -23.66 -6.35
N ALA A 133 33.79 -23.48 -7.64
CA ALA A 133 33.95 -24.53 -8.64
C ALA A 133 35.36 -24.58 -9.28
N LEU A 134 36.09 -23.47 -9.30
CA LEU A 134 37.44 -23.42 -9.91
C LEU A 134 38.56 -23.94 -9.01
N HIS A 135 38.39 -23.92 -7.68
CA HIS A 135 39.42 -24.45 -6.77
C HIS A 135 39.46 -25.98 -6.74
N SER A 136 38.33 -26.66 -7.02
CA SER A 136 38.31 -28.13 -7.06
C SER A 136 38.83 -28.69 -8.39
N ALA A 137 38.76 -27.93 -9.48
CA ALA A 137 39.27 -28.34 -10.78
C ALA A 137 40.80 -28.18 -10.90
N LEU A 138 41.39 -27.18 -10.23
CA LEU A 138 42.85 -26.96 -10.23
C LEU A 138 43.61 -27.99 -9.37
N ASN A 139 43.05 -28.47 -8.26
CA ASN A 139 43.67 -29.53 -7.46
C ASN A 139 43.61 -30.92 -8.11
N PHE A 140 42.73 -31.14 -9.09
CA PHE A 140 42.66 -32.42 -9.82
C PHE A 140 43.65 -32.47 -11.00
N CYS A 141 44.12 -31.32 -11.50
CA CYS A 141 45.05 -31.26 -12.63
C CYS A 141 46.55 -31.30 -12.21
N PHE A 142 46.87 -31.18 -10.91
CA PHE A 142 48.26 -31.17 -10.41
C PHE A 142 48.68 -32.49 -9.73
N SER A 143 47.89 -33.56 -9.90
CA SER A 143 48.13 -34.87 -9.27
C SER A 143 48.22 -36.01 -10.30
N PHE A 144 48.71 -35.72 -11.51
CA PHE A 144 49.16 -36.70 -12.50
C PHE A 144 50.43 -36.20 -13.18
#